data_AF-A0AAC9MVG6-F1
#
_entry.id   AF-A0AAC9MVG6-F1
#
_cell.length_a   1.000
_cell.length_b   1.000
_cell.length_c   1.000
_cell.angle_alpha   90.00
_cell.angle_beta   90.00
_cell.angle_gamma   90.00
#
_symmetry.space_group_name_H-M   'P 1'
#
loop_
_entity.id
_entity.type
_entity.pdbx_description
1 polymer ?
#
loop_
_entity_poly.entity_id
_entity_poly.type
_entity_poly.pdbx_seq_one_letter_code
_entity_poly.pdbx_strand_id
1 'polypeptide(L)'
;MENTVVQLALAVITVMVPVVIAALFYYLKEAIGTEKLRRFAAELEAKQTLAKIALQFVEQAYKDLDGPAKYEKVVAWMSERARAAGINLTTDEIKGLIKAAIQEMGDSFQKEWQQLLID
;
A
#
# COMPACT_ATOMS: atom_id res chain seq x y z
N MET A 1 -30.76 31.31 37.78
CA MET A 1 -29.34 30.94 37.97
C MET A 1 -29.07 29.47 37.60
N GLU A 2 -30.00 28.55 37.87
CA GLU A 2 -29.84 27.12 37.51
C GLU A 2 -29.62 26.88 36.01
N ASN A 3 -30.37 27.55 35.13
CA ASN A 3 -30.25 27.31 33.68
C ASN A 3 -28.88 27.74 33.11
N THR A 4 -28.27 28.81 33.63
CA THR A 4 -26.95 29.28 33.20
C THR A 4 -25.83 28.35 33.67
N VAL A 5 -25.93 27.83 34.89
CA VAL A 5 -24.96 26.86 35.42
C VAL A 5 -25.06 25.53 34.66
N VAL A 6 -26.28 25.06 34.36
CA VAL A 6 -26.51 23.86 33.55
C VAL A 6 -26.01 24.06 32.10
N GLN A 7 -26.23 25.23 31.50
CA GLN A 7 -25.73 25.54 30.16
C GLN A 7 -24.20 25.62 30.11
N LEU A 8 -23.56 26.19 31.13
CA LEU A 8 -22.10 26.22 31.23
C LEU A 8 -21.53 24.80 31.44
N ALA A 9 -22.17 23.99 32.29
CA ALA A 9 -21.77 22.59 32.48
C ALA A 9 -21.90 21.78 31.17
N LEU A 10 -22.99 21.96 30.43
CA LEU A 10 -23.19 21.32 29.12
C LEU A 10 -22.20 21.82 28.08
N ALA A 11 -21.89 23.11 28.03
CA ALA A 11 -20.89 23.66 27.12
C ALA A 11 -19.50 23.09 27.40
N VAL A 12 -19.11 23.00 28.67
CA VAL A 12 -17.83 22.39 29.08
C VAL A 12 -17.77 20.92 28.71
N ILE A 13 -18.83 20.14 28.97
CA ILE A 13 -18.91 18.73 28.57
C ILE A 13 -18.82 18.59 27.05
N THR A 14 -19.52 19.43 26.29
CA THR A 14 -19.56 19.38 24.82
C THR A 14 -18.18 19.63 24.19
N VAL A 15 -17.36 20.48 24.81
CA VAL A 15 -15.98 20.74 24.37
C VAL A 15 -15.00 19.67 24.86
N MET A 16 -15.22 19.11 26.06
CA MET A 16 -14.35 18.10 26.65
C MET A 16 -14.53 16.71 26.03
N VAL A 17 -15.75 16.34 25.62
CA VAL A 17 -16.04 15.04 25.01
C VAL A 17 -15.19 14.76 23.76
N PRO A 18 -15.07 15.65 22.75
CA PRO A 18 -14.22 15.39 21.59
C PRO A 18 -12.73 15.35 21.95
N VAL A 19 -12.29 16.10 22.97
CA VAL A 19 -10.90 16.06 23.46
C VAL A 19 -10.59 14.71 24.13
N VAL A 20 -11.51 14.21 24.95
CA VAL A 20 -11.39 12.91 25.62
C VAL A 20 -11.47 11.77 24.60
N ILE A 21 -12.36 11.86 23.61
CA ILE A 21 -12.45 10.89 22.50
C ILE A 21 -11.17 10.91 21.66
N ALA A 22 -10.64 12.08 21.30
CA ALA A 22 -9.39 12.19 20.55
C ALA A 22 -8.20 11.65 21.35
N ALA A 23 -8.14 11.91 22.66
CA ALA A 23 -7.11 11.37 23.54
C ALA A 23 -7.23 9.85 23.70
N LEU A 24 -8.46 9.31 23.80
CA LEU A 24 -8.74 7.87 23.77
C LEU A 24 -8.30 7.24 22.45
N PHE A 25 -8.63 7.83 21.30
CA PHE A 25 -8.17 7.36 19.99
C PHE A 25 -6.65 7.42 19.84
N TYR A 26 -6.01 8.47 20.38
CA TYR A 26 -4.57 8.63 20.37
C TYR A 26 -3.88 7.54 21.22
N TYR A 27 -4.36 7.31 22.44
CA TYR A 27 -3.84 6.26 23.33
C TYR A 27 -4.16 4.83 22.84
N LEU A 28 -5.35 4.59 22.27
CA LEU A 28 -5.71 3.30 21.66
C LEU A 28 -4.87 3.01 20.40
N LYS A 29 -4.53 4.06 19.61
CA LYS A 29 -3.64 3.96 18.44
C LYS A 29 -2.21 3.57 18.84
N GLU A 30 -1.76 4.01 20.00
CA GLU A 30 -0.39 3.80 20.47
C GLU A 30 -0.20 2.44 21.18
N ALA A 31 -1.25 1.89 21.81
CA ALA A 31 -1.14 0.70 22.65
C ALA A 31 -1.53 -0.65 22.00
N ILE A 32 -2.26 -0.70 20.87
CA ILE A 32 -2.92 -1.96 20.43
C ILE A 32 -2.34 -2.63 19.17
N GLY A 33 -1.84 -1.91 18.17
CA GLY A 33 -1.83 -2.47 16.79
C GLY A 33 -0.49 -2.64 16.08
N THR A 34 0.58 -1.97 16.54
CA THR A 34 1.64 -1.57 15.60
C THR A 34 2.64 -2.65 15.27
N GLU A 35 2.91 -3.68 16.07
CA GLU A 35 3.97 -4.62 15.70
C GLU A 35 3.55 -5.57 14.57
N LYS A 36 2.33 -6.12 14.62
CA LYS A 36 1.78 -6.93 13.54
C LYS A 36 1.42 -6.07 12.31
N LEU A 37 0.84 -4.88 12.50
CA LEU A 37 0.60 -3.96 11.37
C LEU A 37 1.89 -3.47 10.74
N ARG A 38 2.94 -3.16 11.53
CA ARG A 38 4.25 -2.74 10.99
C ARG A 38 4.92 -3.87 10.26
N ARG A 39 4.86 -5.11 10.78
CA ARG A 39 5.38 -6.28 10.07
C ARG A 39 4.62 -6.52 8.76
N PHE A 40 3.29 -6.45 8.79
CA PHE A 40 2.46 -6.58 7.58
C PHE A 40 2.71 -5.44 6.58
N ALA A 41 2.82 -4.20 7.05
CA ALA A 41 3.13 -3.04 6.21
C ALA A 41 4.54 -3.13 5.61
N ALA A 42 5.53 -3.55 6.39
CA ALA A 42 6.90 -3.76 5.91
C ALA A 42 6.97 -4.93 4.91
N GLU A 43 6.20 -5.99 5.13
CA GLU A 43 6.08 -7.10 4.18
C GLU A 43 5.42 -6.65 2.87
N LEU A 44 4.35 -5.87 2.96
CA LEU A 44 3.67 -5.29 1.81
C LEU A 44 4.58 -4.31 1.04
N GLU A 45 5.31 -3.46 1.75
CA GLU A 45 6.27 -2.52 1.18
C GLU A 45 7.42 -3.26 0.48
N ALA A 46 7.93 -4.34 1.08
CA ALA A 46 8.95 -5.18 0.45
C ALA A 46 8.42 -5.84 -0.84
N LYS A 47 7.18 -6.35 -0.83
CA LYS A 47 6.51 -6.91 -2.01
C LYS A 47 6.31 -5.87 -3.12
N GLN A 48 5.90 -4.65 -2.77
CA GLN A 48 5.75 -3.54 -3.71
C GLN A 48 7.10 -3.10 -4.29
N THR A 49 8.12 -3.02 -3.44
CA THR A 49 9.48 -2.68 -3.86
C THR A 49 10.04 -3.72 -4.82
N LEU A 50 9.80 -5.01 -4.56
CA LEU A 50 10.17 -6.09 -5.49
C LEU A 50 9.49 -5.93 -6.85
N ALA A 51 8.20 -5.56 -6.89
CA ALA A 51 7.48 -5.32 -8.14
C ALA A 51 8.06 -4.14 -8.92
N LYS A 52 8.42 -3.04 -8.26
CA LYS A 52 9.09 -1.89 -8.89
C LYS A 52 10.45 -2.26 -9.47
N ILE A 53 11.25 -3.01 -8.72
CA ILE A 53 12.56 -3.50 -9.19
C ILE A 53 12.37 -4.40 -10.41
N ALA A 54 11.36 -5.28 -10.40
CA ALA A 54 11.05 -6.15 -11.53
C ALA A 54 10.73 -5.35 -12.80
N LEU A 55 9.87 -4.34 -12.69
CA LEU A 55 9.50 -3.45 -13.80
C LEU A 55 10.71 -2.70 -14.35
N GLN A 56 11.52 -2.10 -13.47
CA GLN A 56 12.74 -1.38 -13.88
C GLN A 56 13.77 -2.31 -14.52
N PHE A 57 13.97 -3.50 -13.97
CA PHE A 57 14.89 -4.49 -14.52
C PHE A 57 14.45 -4.93 -15.92
N VAL A 58 13.17 -5.26 -16.09
CA VAL A 58 12.66 -5.70 -17.39
C VAL A 58 12.73 -4.57 -18.41
N GLU A 59 12.41 -3.34 -18.01
CA GLU A 59 12.50 -2.19 -18.90
C GLU A 59 13.94 -1.90 -19.35
N GLN A 60 14.94 -2.15 -18.49
CA GLN A 60 16.34 -1.99 -18.85
C GLN A 60 16.90 -3.16 -19.67
N ALA A 61 16.53 -4.39 -19.31
CA ALA A 61 17.09 -5.61 -19.88
C ALA A 61 16.41 -6.04 -21.18
N TYR A 62 15.16 -5.66 -21.41
CA TYR A 62 14.33 -6.12 -22.53
C TYR A 62 13.71 -4.96 -23.29
N LYS A 63 14.54 -3.99 -23.68
CA LYS A 63 14.10 -2.80 -24.45
C LYS A 63 13.46 -3.16 -25.79
N ASP A 64 13.89 -4.28 -26.38
CA ASP A 64 13.50 -4.72 -27.71
C ASP A 64 12.30 -5.68 -27.70
N LEU A 65 11.77 -6.03 -26.53
CA LEU A 65 10.59 -6.89 -26.43
C LEU A 65 9.30 -6.07 -26.51
N ASP A 66 8.30 -6.63 -27.18
CA ASP A 66 6.95 -6.07 -27.20
C ASP A 66 6.27 -6.24 -25.84
N GLY A 67 5.30 -5.36 -25.57
CA GLY A 67 4.74 -5.19 -24.25
C GLY A 67 4.16 -6.45 -23.57
N PRO A 68 3.39 -7.32 -24.24
CA PRO A 68 2.89 -8.56 -23.62
C PRO A 68 4.04 -9.50 -23.19
N ALA A 69 5.08 -9.61 -24.03
CA ALA A 69 6.27 -10.39 -23.72
C ALA A 69 7.07 -9.78 -22.56
N LYS A 70 7.15 -8.44 -22.47
CA LYS A 70 7.75 -7.77 -21.31
C LYS A 70 6.98 -8.08 -20.03
N TYR A 71 5.66 -8.04 -20.05
CA TYR A 71 4.83 -8.32 -18.87
C TYR A 71 5.06 -9.73 -18.33
N GLU A 72 5.10 -10.73 -19.21
CA GLU A 72 5.44 -12.11 -18.82
C GLU A 72 6.82 -12.22 -18.18
N LYS A 73 7.81 -11.45 -18.66
CA LYS A 73 9.15 -11.40 -18.03
C LYS A 73 9.12 -10.78 -16.64
N VAL A 74 8.28 -9.76 -16.40
CA VAL A 74 8.11 -9.16 -15.07
C VAL A 74 7.53 -10.20 -14.11
N VAL A 75 6.46 -10.89 -14.52
CA VAL A 75 5.81 -11.94 -13.71
C VAL A 75 6.77 -13.08 -13.42
N ALA A 76 7.50 -13.58 -14.43
CA ALA A 76 8.46 -14.66 -14.28
C ALA A 76 9.61 -14.27 -13.34
N TRP A 77 10.19 -13.08 -13.53
CA TRP A 77 11.29 -12.60 -12.69
C TRP A 77 10.85 -12.41 -11.24
N MET A 78 9.67 -11.82 -11.01
CA MET A 78 9.14 -11.62 -9.66
C MET A 78 8.83 -12.96 -8.97
N SER A 79 8.29 -13.93 -9.71
CA SER A 79 8.02 -15.28 -9.19
C SER A 79 9.29 -16.01 -8.78
N GLU A 80 10.33 -15.97 -9.61
CA GLU A 80 11.62 -16.58 -9.30
C GLU A 80 12.29 -15.94 -8.08
N ARG A 81 12.24 -14.62 -7.96
CA ARG A 81 12.84 -13.87 -6.86
C ARG A 81 12.08 -14.06 -5.55
N ALA A 82 10.74 -14.07 -5.61
CA ALA A 82 9.92 -14.40 -4.45
C ALA A 82 10.20 -15.82 -3.95
N ARG A 83 10.29 -16.80 -4.86
CA ARG A 83 10.65 -18.19 -4.51
C ARG A 83 12.03 -18.30 -3.89
N ALA A 84 13.03 -17.60 -4.45
CA ALA A 84 14.39 -17.57 -3.90
C ALA A 84 14.45 -16.92 -2.51
N ALA A 85 13.57 -15.96 -2.23
CA ALA A 85 13.44 -15.30 -0.94
C ALA A 85 12.55 -16.06 0.06
N GLY A 86 11.98 -17.21 -0.32
CA GLY A 86 11.04 -17.97 0.51
C GLY A 86 9.67 -17.30 0.69
N ILE A 87 9.33 -16.33 -0.15
CA ILE A 87 8.06 -15.61 -0.12
C ILE A 87 7.08 -16.35 -1.02
N ASN A 88 5.97 -16.81 -0.44
CA ASN A 88 4.90 -17.44 -1.20
C ASN A 88 3.98 -16.34 -1.76
N LEU A 89 4.02 -16.13 -3.08
CA LEU A 89 3.13 -15.20 -3.78
C LEU A 89 2.25 -15.98 -4.74
N THR A 90 0.95 -15.73 -4.69
CA THR A 90 0.01 -16.21 -5.69
C THR A 90 0.13 -15.40 -6.99
N THR A 91 -0.32 -15.99 -8.10
CA THR A 91 -0.36 -15.30 -9.40
C THR A 91 -1.17 -14.00 -9.34
N ASP A 92 -2.29 -14.00 -8.62
CA ASP A 92 -3.16 -12.82 -8.50
C ASP A 92 -2.51 -11.72 -7.65
N GLU A 93 -1.79 -12.08 -6.58
CA GLU A 93 -1.00 -11.12 -5.80
C GLU A 93 0.11 -10.49 -6.64
N ILE A 94 0.82 -11.27 -7.45
CA ILE A 94 1.87 -10.75 -8.35
C ILE A 94 1.27 -9.75 -9.33
N LYS A 95 0.16 -10.09 -10.00
CA LYS A 95 -0.54 -9.19 -10.92
C LYS A 95 -0.98 -7.90 -10.21
N GLY A 96 -1.54 -8.02 -9.01
CA GLY A 96 -1.96 -6.88 -8.20
C GLY A 96 -0.80 -5.95 -7.81
N LEU A 97 0.32 -6.53 -7.38
CA LEU A 97 1.53 -5.78 -7.00
C LEU A 97 2.17 -5.07 -8.20
N ILE A 98 2.23 -5.73 -9.36
CA ILE A 98 2.74 -5.13 -10.60
C ILE A 98 1.84 -3.95 -11.01
N LYS A 99 0.51 -4.13 -10.99
CA LYS A 99 -0.44 -3.07 -11.30
C LYS A 99 -0.30 -1.87 -10.37
N ALA A 100 -0.17 -2.11 -9.07
CA ALA A 100 0.06 -1.05 -8.08
C ALA A 100 1.39 -0.32 -8.34
N ALA A 101 2.47 -1.06 -8.63
CA ALA A 101 3.76 -0.48 -8.95
C ALA A 101 3.72 0.41 -10.21
N ILE A 102 3.01 -0.01 -11.27
CA ILE A 102 2.81 0.79 -12.48
C ILE A 102 2.06 2.09 -12.15
N GLN A 103 1.02 2.04 -11.32
CA GLN A 103 0.26 3.23 -10.89
C GLN A 103 1.12 4.22 -10.09
N GLU A 104 2.14 3.73 -9.38
CA GLU A 104 3.04 4.59 -8.58
C GLU A 104 4.21 5.18 -9.39
N MET A 105 4.53 4.64 -10.57
CA MET A 105 5.71 5.04 -11.38
C MET A 105 5.48 6.27 -12.28
N GLY A 106 4.26 6.81 -12.31
CA GLY A 106 3.90 8.08 -12.97
C GLY A 106 3.20 7.92 -14.33
N ASP A 107 2.54 9.00 -14.78
CA ASP A 107 1.58 8.98 -15.89
C ASP A 107 2.14 8.49 -17.23
N SER A 108 3.40 8.80 -17.54
CA SER A 108 4.05 8.37 -18.80
C SER A 108 4.30 6.85 -18.80
N PHE A 109 4.82 6.32 -17.69
CA PHE A 109 5.04 4.90 -17.49
C PHE A 109 3.71 4.15 -17.46
N GLN A 110 2.70 4.71 -16.78
CA GLN A 110 1.38 4.11 -16.72
C GLN A 110 0.72 3.99 -18.10
N LYS A 111 0.85 4.97 -18.99
CA LYS A 111 0.27 4.90 -20.35
C LYS A 111 0.89 3.81 -21.20
N GLU A 112 2.20 3.63 -21.09
CA GLU A 112 2.95 2.60 -21.82
C GLU A 112 2.56 1.19 -21.33
N TRP A 113 2.39 1.02 -20.02
CA TRP A 113 2.13 -0.29 -19.42
C TRP A 113 0.64 -0.63 -19.28
N GLN A 114 -0.28 0.35 -19.24
CA GLN A 114 -1.72 0.07 -19.18
C GLN A 114 -2.27 -0.60 -20.43
N GLN A 115 -1.64 -0.38 -21.59
CA GLN A 115 -2.00 -1.09 -22.83
C GLN A 115 -1.73 -2.60 -22.71
N LEU A 116 -0.95 -3.03 -21.70
CA LEU A 116 -0.49 -4.41 -21.48
C LEU A 116 -1.25 -5.12 -20.35
N LEU A 117 -2.04 -4.36 -19.58
CA LEU A 117 -2.85 -4.87 -18.47
C LEU A 117 -4.28 -5.24 -18.90
N ILE A 118 -4.63 -5.01 -20.18
CA ILE A 118 -5.93 -5.31 -20.76
C ILE A 118 -5.81 -6.62 -21.54
N ASP A 119 -5.90 -7.73 -20.82
CA ASP A 119 -6.26 -9.06 -21.34
C ASP A 119 -7.46 -9.58 -20.54
#